data_AF-A0A2X2VT93-F1
#
_entry.id   AF-A0A2X2VT93-F1
#
_cell.length_a   1.000
_cell.length_b   1.000
_cell.length_c   1.000
_cell.angle_alpha   90.00
_cell.angle_beta   90.00
_cell.angle_gamma   90.00
#
_symmetry.space_group_name_H-M   'P 1'
#
loop_
_entity.id
_entity.type
_entity.pdbx_description
1 polymer ?
#
loop_
_entity_poly.entity_id
_entity_poly.type
_entity_poly.pdbx_seq_one_letter_code
_entity_poly.pdbx_strand_id
1 'polypeptide(L)'
;MKYFNSQIAQEYKAIEKIAQQKLVDMVPDELRDIFRTADRRTCFTAKKRKSVVKQADALCAYLKCLEELSAGNNEFLLGKNATGKNPGVAPQRRDGLFLWRCLCPVFHLSLDEISQDSPL
;
A
#
# COMPACT_ATOMS: atom_id res chain seq x y z
N MET A 1 15.63 -0.50 -8.10
CA MET A 1 15.30 -0.95 -9.47
C MET A 1 14.38 0.02 -10.23
N LYS A 2 13.09 0.22 -9.85
CA LYS A 2 12.14 1.04 -10.64
C LYS A 2 12.51 2.54 -10.82
N TYR A 3 13.37 3.09 -9.97
CA TYR A 3 13.75 4.52 -9.97
C TYR A 3 15.10 4.81 -10.63
N PHE A 4 15.78 3.80 -11.17
CA PHE A 4 17.13 3.97 -11.73
C PHE A 4 17.12 4.65 -13.10
N ASN A 5 15.99 4.57 -13.83
CA ASN A 5 15.77 5.25 -15.10
C ASN A 5 14.27 5.62 -15.25
N SER A 6 13.99 6.89 -15.53
CA SER A 6 12.63 7.41 -15.74
C SER A 6 11.91 6.73 -16.91
N GLN A 7 12.66 6.32 -17.94
CA GLN A 7 12.14 5.58 -19.09
C GLN A 7 11.63 4.20 -18.66
N ILE A 8 12.40 3.46 -17.85
CA ILE A 8 11.98 2.16 -17.31
C ILE A 8 10.69 2.31 -16.48
N ALA A 9 10.60 3.35 -15.65
CA ALA A 9 9.40 3.62 -14.86
C ALA A 9 8.16 3.94 -15.73
N GLN A 10 8.35 4.56 -16.90
CA GLN A 10 7.29 4.82 -17.85
C GLN A 10 6.83 3.53 -18.53
N GLU A 11 7.76 2.68 -18.96
CA GLU A 11 7.45 1.38 -19.57
C GLU A 11 6.66 0.47 -18.61
N TYR A 12 7.05 0.40 -17.33
CA TYR A 12 6.28 -0.36 -16.34
C TYR A 12 4.83 0.14 -16.23
N LYS A 13 4.60 1.46 -16.25
CA LYS A 13 3.24 2.02 -16.22
C LYS A 13 2.46 1.71 -17.50
N ALA A 14 3.14 1.65 -18.64
CA ALA A 14 2.52 1.25 -19.90
C ALA A 14 2.06 -0.21 -19.85
N ILE A 15 2.91 -1.11 -19.33
CA ILE A 15 2.59 -2.52 -19.11
C ILE A 15 1.41 -2.66 -18.14
N GLU A 16 1.44 -1.96 -17.01
CA GLU A 16 0.32 -1.95 -16.05
C GLU A 16 -1.00 -1.54 -16.71
N LYS A 17 -0.99 -0.49 -17.55
CA LYS A 17 -2.18 -0.02 -18.25
C LYS A 17 -2.72 -1.05 -19.24
N ILE A 18 -1.84 -1.74 -19.96
CA ILE A 18 -2.24 -2.81 -20.89
C ILE A 18 -2.87 -3.97 -20.12
N ALA A 19 -2.26 -4.39 -18.99
CA ALA A 19 -2.81 -5.44 -18.15
C ALA A 19 -4.17 -5.06 -17.57
N GLN A 20 -4.33 -3.82 -17.10
CA GLN A 20 -5.60 -3.29 -16.62
C GLN A 20 -6.69 -3.36 -17.70
N GLN A 21 -6.37 -2.96 -18.94
CA GLN A 21 -7.33 -3.01 -20.04
C GLN A 21 -7.74 -4.45 -20.35
N LYS A 22 -6.78 -5.39 -20.41
CA LYS A 22 -7.07 -6.81 -20.63
C LYS A 22 -8.01 -7.38 -19.57
N LEU A 23 -7.85 -7.00 -18.30
CA LEU A 23 -8.75 -7.44 -17.22
C LEU A 23 -10.17 -6.88 -17.41
N VAL A 24 -10.31 -5.62 -17.83
CA VAL A 24 -11.62 -5.03 -18.13
C VAL A 24 -12.29 -5.72 -19.33
N ASP A 25 -11.50 -6.12 -20.33
CA ASP A 25 -12.01 -6.82 -21.51
C ASP A 25 -12.49 -8.25 -21.19
N MET A 26 -11.97 -8.87 -20.12
CA MET A 26 -12.44 -10.19 -19.64
C MET A 26 -13.78 -10.13 -18.89
N VAL A 27 -14.25 -8.94 -18.48
CA VAL A 27 -15.54 -8.77 -17.78
C VAL A 27 -16.70 -8.80 -18.79
N PRO A 28 -17.85 -9.43 -18.46
CA PRO A 28 -19.06 -9.36 -19.28
C PRO A 28 -19.47 -7.92 -19.63
N ASP A 29 -20.03 -7.72 -20.82
CA ASP A 29 -20.34 -6.40 -21.35
C ASP A 29 -21.23 -5.56 -20.42
N GLU A 30 -22.21 -6.20 -19.77
CA GLU A 30 -23.14 -5.57 -18.83
C GLU A 30 -22.46 -4.95 -17.60
N LEU A 31 -21.31 -5.47 -17.19
CA LEU A 31 -20.57 -5.02 -16.00
C LEU A 31 -19.35 -4.18 -16.36
N ARG A 32 -18.91 -4.18 -17.63
CA ARG A 32 -17.64 -3.59 -18.05
C ARG A 32 -17.53 -2.10 -17.72
N ASP A 33 -18.64 -1.35 -17.79
CA ASP A 33 -18.68 0.07 -17.46
C ASP A 33 -18.47 0.36 -15.96
N ILE A 34 -18.90 -0.55 -15.07
CA ILE A 34 -18.68 -0.44 -13.62
C ILE A 34 -17.18 -0.55 -13.32
N PHE A 35 -16.52 -1.56 -13.92
CA PHE A 35 -15.08 -1.80 -13.73
C PHE A 35 -14.22 -0.71 -14.40
N ARG A 36 -14.64 -0.20 -15.56
CA ARG A 36 -13.95 0.91 -16.24
C ARG A 36 -14.04 2.22 -15.45
N THR A 37 -15.14 2.44 -14.74
CA THR A 37 -15.34 3.65 -13.92
C THR A 37 -14.51 3.62 -12.63
N ALA A 38 -14.24 2.45 -12.06
CA ALA A 38 -13.34 2.30 -10.92
C ALA A 38 -11.90 2.78 -11.24
N ASP A 39 -11.44 2.64 -12.49
CA ASP A 39 -10.11 3.09 -12.93
C ASP A 39 -10.10 4.53 -13.50
N ARG A 40 -11.25 5.22 -13.61
CA ARG A 40 -11.29 6.62 -14.08
C ARG A 40 -10.70 7.57 -13.03
N ARG A 41 -9.43 7.92 -13.25
CA ARG A 41 -8.58 8.82 -12.44
C ARG A 41 -8.96 10.32 -12.52
N THR A 42 -10.05 10.71 -13.17
CA THR A 42 -10.27 12.08 -13.66
C THR A 42 -11.14 12.98 -12.79
N CYS A 43 -11.83 12.49 -11.77
CA CYS A 43 -12.58 13.36 -10.84
C CYS A 43 -11.74 13.77 -9.60
N PHE A 44 -12.04 14.94 -9.01
CA PHE A 44 -11.38 15.42 -7.79
C PHE A 44 -11.44 14.38 -6.65
N THR A 45 -12.57 13.68 -6.52
CA THR A 45 -12.78 12.57 -5.60
C THR A 45 -11.85 11.38 -5.89
N ALA A 46 -11.52 11.11 -7.17
CA ALA A 46 -10.55 10.07 -7.54
C ALA A 46 -9.13 10.44 -7.08
N LYS A 47 -8.73 11.72 -7.12
CA LYS A 47 -7.41 12.15 -6.62
C LYS A 47 -7.28 11.95 -5.11
N LYS A 48 -8.32 12.31 -4.33
CA LYS A 48 -8.35 12.08 -2.88
C LYS A 48 -8.32 10.59 -2.55
N ARG A 49 -9.16 9.77 -3.19
CA ARG A 49 -9.16 8.30 -3.03
C ARG A 49 -7.80 7.70 -3.38
N LYS A 50 -7.22 8.07 -4.51
CA LYS A 50 -5.89 7.60 -4.94
C LYS A 50 -4.80 7.95 -3.93
N SER A 51 -4.88 9.12 -3.30
CA SER A 51 -3.95 9.50 -2.23
C SER A 51 -4.08 8.58 -1.01
N VAL A 52 -5.31 8.31 -0.56
CA VAL A 52 -5.57 7.41 0.57
C VAL A 52 -5.08 5.99 0.26
N VAL A 53 -5.42 5.45 -0.91
CA VAL A 53 -4.97 4.10 -1.32
C VAL A 53 -3.45 4.01 -1.34
N LYS A 54 -2.75 5.06 -1.82
CA LYS A 54 -1.28 5.08 -1.80
C LYS A 54 -0.67 5.17 -0.41
N GLN A 55 -1.32 5.88 0.52
CA GLN A 55 -0.87 5.93 1.91
C GLN A 55 -1.04 4.57 2.57
N ALA A 56 -2.19 3.92 2.36
CA ALA A 56 -2.45 2.56 2.84
C ALA A 56 -1.44 1.54 2.26
N ASP A 57 -1.18 1.58 0.95
CA ASP A 57 -0.17 0.73 0.30
C ASP A 57 1.23 0.89 0.91
N ALA A 58 1.65 2.15 1.13
CA ALA A 58 2.93 2.43 1.76
C ALA A 58 3.00 1.92 3.21
N LEU A 59 1.92 2.10 3.98
CA LEU A 59 1.82 1.61 5.36
C LEU A 59 1.89 0.07 5.41
N CYS A 60 1.14 -0.63 4.55
CA CYS A 60 1.18 -2.09 4.45
C CYS A 60 2.58 -2.60 4.12
N ALA A 61 3.29 -1.95 3.19
CA ALA A 61 4.67 -2.31 2.86
C ALA A 61 5.60 -2.15 4.07
N TYR A 62 5.42 -1.10 4.88
CA TYR A 62 6.19 -0.89 6.11
C TYR A 62 5.85 -1.94 7.19
N LEU A 63 4.56 -2.21 7.43
CA LEU A 63 4.12 -3.23 8.40
C LEU A 63 4.63 -4.61 8.01
N LYS A 64 4.64 -4.95 6.71
CA LYS A 64 5.23 -6.20 6.24
C LYS A 64 6.71 -6.31 6.57
N CYS A 65 7.47 -5.21 6.46
CA CYS A 65 8.87 -5.21 6.86
C CYS A 65 9.04 -5.40 8.37
N LEU A 66 8.12 -4.88 9.21
CA LEU A 66 8.18 -5.10 10.66
C LEU A 66 7.92 -6.57 11.02
N GLU A 67 6.91 -7.18 10.40
CA GLU A 67 6.57 -8.59 10.59
C GLU A 67 7.73 -9.53 10.18
N GLU A 68 8.37 -9.26 9.03
CA GLU A 68 9.52 -10.06 8.59
C GLU A 68 10.70 -9.93 9.56
N LEU A 69 10.94 -8.72 10.09
CA LEU A 69 12.00 -8.49 11.07
C LEU A 69 11.71 -9.17 12.41
N SER A 70 10.45 -9.15 12.88
CA SER A 70 10.07 -9.88 14.10
C SER A 70 10.17 -11.39 13.93
N ALA A 71 9.96 -11.89 12.70
CA ALA A 71 10.24 -13.29 12.33
C ALA A 71 11.74 -13.61 12.14
N GLY A 72 12.64 -12.63 12.35
CA GLY A 72 14.09 -12.82 12.24
C GLY A 72 14.67 -12.64 10.83
N ASN A 73 13.88 -12.22 9.86
CA ASN A 73 14.32 -12.00 8.49
C ASN A 73 14.92 -10.60 8.29
N ASN A 74 16.25 -10.52 8.43
CA ASN A 74 17.00 -9.26 8.31
C ASN A 74 17.13 -8.71 6.88
N GLU A 75 16.70 -9.44 5.83
CA GLU A 75 16.70 -8.91 4.46
C GLU A 75 15.79 -7.68 4.32
N PHE A 76 14.77 -7.57 5.19
CA PHE A 76 13.80 -6.50 5.20
C PHE A 76 14.27 -5.22 5.92
N LEU A 77 15.49 -5.18 6.49
CA LEU A 77 16.05 -3.97 7.11
C LEU A 77 16.13 -2.79 6.13
N LEU A 78 16.61 -3.05 4.91
CA LEU A 78 16.68 -2.02 3.87
C LEU A 78 15.29 -1.58 3.41
N GLY A 79 14.36 -2.55 3.30
CA GLY A 79 12.95 -2.31 2.99
C GLY A 79 12.30 -1.37 4.00
N LYS A 80 12.38 -1.70 5.29
CA LYS A 80 11.89 -0.89 6.41
C LYS A 80 12.39 0.55 6.34
N ASN A 81 13.70 0.74 6.12
CA ASN A 81 14.31 2.06 6.06
C ASN A 81 13.84 2.86 4.83
N ALA A 82 13.65 2.20 3.69
CA ALA A 82 13.15 2.84 2.48
C ALA A 82 11.67 3.22 2.60
N THR A 83 10.83 2.30 3.10
CA THR A 83 9.40 2.54 3.29
C THR A 83 9.12 3.53 4.41
N GLY A 84 9.89 3.51 5.51
CA GLY A 84 9.72 4.44 6.64
C GLY A 84 9.99 5.90 6.28
N LYS A 85 10.79 6.17 5.24
CA LYS A 85 11.01 7.51 4.68
C LYS A 85 9.89 7.97 3.74
N ASN A 86 8.96 7.08 3.36
CA ASN A 86 7.85 7.44 2.50
C ASN A 86 6.85 8.28 3.31
N PRO A 87 6.50 9.50 2.87
CA PRO A 87 5.55 10.36 3.57
C PRO A 87 4.14 9.75 3.68
N GLY A 88 3.85 8.69 2.90
CA GLY A 88 2.63 7.91 3.03
C GLY A 88 2.59 6.99 4.26
N VAL A 89 3.74 6.64 4.86
CA VAL A 89 3.83 5.75 6.04
C VAL A 89 3.57 6.51 7.33
N ALA A 90 4.04 7.75 7.45
CA ALA A 90 3.72 8.66 8.54
C ALA A 90 2.81 9.79 8.03
N PRO A 91 1.56 9.49 7.66
CA PRO A 91 0.66 10.46 7.06
C PRO A 91 0.33 11.57 8.06
N GLN A 92 0.39 12.83 7.59
CA GLN A 92 0.07 14.01 8.41
C GLN A 92 -1.43 14.18 8.69
N ARG A 93 -2.30 13.39 8.05
CA ARG A 93 -3.73 13.42 8.30
C ARG A 93 -4.08 12.58 9.53
N ARG A 94 -5.02 13.07 10.35
CA ARG A 94 -5.41 12.44 11.62
C ARG A 94 -5.82 10.98 11.49
N ASP A 95 -6.51 10.62 10.41
CA ASP A 95 -6.99 9.26 10.13
C ASP A 95 -5.83 8.28 9.88
N GLY A 96 -4.89 8.64 9.00
CA GLY A 96 -3.69 7.84 8.78
C GLY A 96 -2.75 7.81 9.98
N LEU A 97 -2.65 8.92 10.73
CA LEU A 97 -1.82 9.01 11.94
C LEU A 97 -2.36 8.10 13.05
N PHE A 98 -3.68 7.99 13.18
CA PHE A 98 -4.33 7.06 14.11
C PHE A 98 -3.99 5.61 13.77
N LEU A 99 -4.19 5.20 12.51
CA LEU A 99 -3.85 3.85 12.05
C LEU A 99 -2.37 3.53 12.28
N TRP A 100 -1.47 4.45 11.95
CA TRP A 100 -0.04 4.27 12.20
C TRP A 100 0.27 4.10 13.70
N ARG A 101 -0.32 4.95 14.54
CA ARG A 101 -0.09 4.92 16.00
C ARG A 101 -0.67 3.68 16.67
N CYS A 102 -1.79 3.16 16.17
CA CYS A 102 -2.41 1.94 16.71
C CYS A 102 -1.76 0.68 16.18
N LEU A 103 -1.41 0.61 14.88
CA LEU A 103 -0.92 -0.61 14.26
C LEU A 103 0.59 -0.81 14.47
N CYS A 104 1.41 0.23 14.33
CA CYS A 104 2.87 0.06 14.39
C CYS A 104 3.38 -0.59 15.69
N PRO A 105 2.87 -0.25 16.90
CA PRO A 105 3.31 -0.90 18.14
C PRO A 105 2.99 -2.40 18.15
N VAL A 106 1.78 -2.78 17.69
CA VAL A 106 1.32 -4.17 17.71
C VAL A 106 2.16 -5.08 16.81
N PHE A 107 2.65 -4.56 15.68
CA PHE A 107 3.50 -5.34 14.76
C PHE A 107 4.94 -5.57 15.27
N HIS A 108 5.30 -5.00 16.42
CA HIS A 108 6.55 -5.35 17.11
C HIS A 108 6.35 -6.40 18.20
N LEU A 109 5.09 -6.70 18.55
CA LEU A 109 4.74 -7.68 19.57
C LEU A 109 4.73 -9.09 18.98
N SER A 110 5.15 -10.04 19.79
CA SER A 110 4.92 -11.47 19.59
C SER A 110 3.45 -11.84 19.79
N LEU A 111 3.05 -13.01 19.30
CA LEU A 111 1.67 -13.53 19.48
C LEU A 111 1.27 -13.65 20.95
N ASP A 112 2.22 -14.00 21.82
CA ASP A 112 2.01 -14.09 23.26
C ASP A 112 1.76 -12.71 23.88
N GLU A 113 2.54 -11.70 23.49
CA GLU A 113 2.38 -10.31 23.95
C GLU A 113 1.04 -9.70 23.50
N ILE A 114 0.58 -10.02 22.27
CA ILE A 114 -0.74 -9.60 21.78
C ILE A 114 -1.88 -10.22 22.59
N SER A 115 -1.70 -11.46 23.04
CA SER A 115 -2.75 -12.22 23.75
C SER A 115 -2.91 -11.79 25.22
N GLN A 116 -1.90 -11.15 25.82
CA GLN A 116 -1.94 -10.67 27.21
C GLN A 116 -2.59 -9.28 27.37
N ASP A 117 -2.70 -8.50 26.29
CA ASP A 117 -3.28 -7.15 26.27
C ASP A 117 -4.80 -7.14 26.05
N SER A 118 -5.47 -8.30 26.07
CA SER A 118 -6.94 -8.37 26.00
C SER A 118 -7.53 -8.22 27.41
N PRO A 119 -8.16 -7.09 27.77
CA PRO A 119 -8.83 -6.99 29.05
C PRO A 119 -10.04 -7.95 29.03
N LEU A 120 -10.12 -8.82 30.04
CA LEU A 120 -11.37 -9.45 30.45
C LEU A 120 -12.39 -8.40 30.90
#